data_AF-A0A847AB05-F1
#
_entry.id   AF-A0A847AB05-F1
#
_cell.length_a   1.000
_cell.length_b   1.000
_cell.length_c   1.000
_cell.angle_alpha   90.00
_cell.angle_beta   90.00
_cell.angle_gamma   90.00
#
_symmetry.space_group_name_H-M   'P 1'
#
loop_
_entity.id
_entity.type
_entity.pdbx_description
1 polymer ?
#
loop_
_entity_poly.entity_id
_entity_poly.type
_entity_poly.pdbx_seq_one_letter_code
_entity_poly.pdbx_strand_id
1 'polypeptide(L)'
;PRGRARRSSPFKWNRNRKKTAPPTGRKSEDKKDEGKKASSGRVRELLLERALVEAELTVARLLEKSRGTEESASKIITRLLGDHPEVRLLALRALGGKTPEAGVFAAILEMVRRREVDDEMLSLLLMPDYGPKKSRELAAALASRSPSMTEKSALALIRWLARIPEKTSMLSRILYHSSPRVLASALASWPSRALPDELVLIRLLKRDEEAVLVPLLRLLKTADLPSWAGPRIAALAERHTSAAVRVWAGSIVRSGNLL
;
A
#
# COMPACT_ATOMS: atom_id res chain seq x y z
N PRO A 1 -13.86 52.18 78.79
CA PRO A 1 -13.75 50.71 78.92
C PRO A 1 -12.28 50.28 79.06
N ARG A 2 -11.58 50.52 80.20
CA ARG A 2 -11.63 49.85 81.52
C ARG A 2 -11.62 48.32 81.36
N GLY A 3 -10.61 47.54 81.75
CA GLY A 3 -9.41 47.68 82.58
C GLY A 3 -8.89 46.24 82.83
N ARG A 4 -7.77 45.87 83.45
CA ARG A 4 -6.64 46.47 84.19
C ARG A 4 -5.56 45.36 84.12
N ALA A 5 -4.33 45.63 83.71
CA ALA A 5 -3.20 45.99 84.57
C ALA A 5 -2.90 45.00 85.71
N ARG A 6 -1.69 44.40 85.70
CA ARG A 6 -0.54 44.78 86.55
C ARG A 6 0.69 43.96 86.11
N ARG A 7 1.75 44.65 85.66
CA ARG A 7 3.02 44.92 86.40
C ARG A 7 3.76 43.61 86.71
N SER A 8 5.04 43.43 86.38
CA SER A 8 6.15 44.41 86.48
C SER A 8 7.44 43.78 85.95
N SER A 9 8.25 44.61 85.24
CA SER A 9 9.72 44.75 85.35
C SER A 9 10.64 43.52 85.17
N PRO A 10 11.97 43.71 85.04
CA PRO A 10 12.76 44.54 84.13
C PRO A 10 13.83 43.67 83.39
N PHE A 11 14.74 44.31 82.65
CA PHE A 11 16.01 43.81 82.05
C PHE A 11 16.08 43.70 80.51
N LYS A 12 16.71 44.74 79.92
CA LYS A 12 17.77 44.83 78.90
C LYS A 12 18.21 43.54 78.16
N TRP A 13 18.47 43.59 76.84
CA TRP A 13 19.77 43.98 76.21
C TRP A 13 19.75 43.78 74.66
N ASN A 14 20.59 44.56 73.99
CA ASN A 14 20.87 44.74 72.56
C ASN A 14 21.38 43.53 71.71
N ARG A 15 21.10 43.67 70.39
CA ARG A 15 21.81 43.23 69.17
C ARG A 15 23.11 42.40 69.32
N ASN A 16 23.14 41.21 68.71
CA ASN A 16 24.04 40.95 67.55
C ASN A 16 23.77 39.60 66.84
N ARG A 17 24.03 39.61 65.52
CA ARG A 17 23.95 38.52 64.54
C ARG A 17 24.52 37.17 65.01
N LYS A 18 23.79 36.08 64.72
CA LYS A 18 24.36 34.78 64.32
C LYS A 18 23.38 34.04 63.39
N LYS A 19 23.91 33.58 62.25
CA LYS A 19 23.26 32.77 61.21
C LYS A 19 22.52 31.57 61.83
N THR A 20 21.20 31.50 61.67
CA THR A 20 20.42 30.28 61.90
C THR A 20 20.49 29.36 60.69
N ALA A 21 20.65 28.08 61.00
CA ALA A 21 20.91 26.96 60.10
C ALA A 21 19.81 26.71 59.04
N PRO A 22 20.13 25.97 57.95
CA PRO A 22 19.17 25.64 56.90
C PRO A 22 18.10 24.64 57.40
N PRO A 23 16.95 24.52 56.71
CA PRO A 23 15.87 23.61 57.10
C PRO A 23 16.33 22.15 56.92
N THR A 24 16.70 21.49 58.01
CA THR A 24 16.88 20.04 58.05
C THR A 24 15.52 19.39 58.30
N GLY A 25 14.87 18.94 57.23
CA GLY A 25 13.61 18.19 57.38
C GLY A 25 12.95 17.65 56.12
N ARG A 26 13.38 18.01 54.89
CA ARG A 26 12.72 17.53 53.66
C ARG A 26 13.49 16.49 52.83
N LYS A 27 14.83 16.42 52.96
CA LYS A 27 15.65 15.56 52.09
C LYS A 27 15.58 14.05 52.38
N SER A 28 15.12 13.61 53.55
CA SER A 28 15.07 12.20 53.92
C SER A 28 13.76 11.50 53.51
N GLU A 29 12.65 12.23 53.45
CA GLU A 29 11.37 11.71 52.95
C GLU A 29 11.35 11.65 51.43
N ASP A 30 11.83 12.70 50.74
CA ASP A 30 11.93 12.71 49.28
C ASP A 30 12.81 11.55 48.74
N LYS A 31 13.94 11.25 49.39
CA LYS A 31 14.79 10.10 49.00
C LYS A 31 14.16 8.73 49.28
N LYS A 32 13.33 8.61 50.32
CA LYS A 32 12.60 7.36 50.62
C LYS A 32 11.45 7.15 49.64
N ASP A 33 10.78 8.21 49.22
CA ASP A 33 9.71 8.16 48.21
C ASP A 33 10.26 7.97 46.80
N GLU A 34 11.43 8.53 46.45
CA GLU A 34 12.12 8.22 45.20
C GLU A 34 12.59 6.76 45.14
N GLY A 35 13.14 6.22 46.24
CA GLY A 35 13.52 4.80 46.33
C GLY A 35 12.33 3.84 46.24
N LYS A 36 11.18 4.19 46.84
CA LYS A 36 9.92 3.42 46.71
C LYS A 36 9.32 3.53 45.31
N LYS A 37 9.37 4.69 44.66
CA LYS A 37 8.94 4.86 43.26
C LYS A 37 9.84 4.12 42.29
N ALA A 38 11.17 4.12 42.52
CA ALA A 38 12.12 3.35 41.73
C ALA A 38 11.93 1.83 41.92
N SER A 39 11.73 1.38 43.16
CA SER A 39 11.37 -0.02 43.47
C SER A 39 10.04 -0.43 42.83
N SER A 40 9.00 0.41 42.94
CA SER A 40 7.70 0.20 42.32
C SER A 40 7.77 0.21 40.79
N GLY A 41 8.61 1.06 40.20
CA GLY A 41 8.87 1.09 38.77
C GLY A 41 9.53 -0.19 38.28
N ARG A 42 10.54 -0.68 39.03
CA ARG A 42 11.24 -1.93 38.72
C ARG A 42 10.34 -3.15 38.85
N VAL A 43 9.45 -3.18 39.85
CA VAL A 43 8.44 -4.24 39.98
C VAL A 43 7.45 -4.19 38.83
N ARG A 44 7.00 -3.00 38.41
CA ARG A 44 6.11 -2.84 37.26
C ARG A 44 6.77 -3.28 35.96
N GLU A 45 8.06 -2.97 35.77
CA GLU A 45 8.86 -3.38 34.62
C GLU A 45 8.99 -4.91 34.55
N LEU A 46 9.36 -5.55 35.67
CA LEU A 46 9.42 -7.02 35.76
C LEU A 46 8.07 -7.71 35.49
N LEU A 47 6.95 -7.10 35.92
CA LEU A 47 5.62 -7.62 35.63
C LEU A 47 5.26 -7.47 34.15
N LEU A 48 5.67 -6.38 33.50
CA LEU A 48 5.50 -6.18 32.07
C LEU A 48 6.34 -7.16 31.25
N GLU A 49 7.62 -7.33 31.61
CA GLU A 49 8.50 -8.33 31.00
C GLU A 49 7.92 -9.74 31.14
N ARG A 50 7.45 -10.10 32.34
CA ARG A 50 6.80 -11.39 32.55
C ARG A 50 5.55 -11.57 31.69
N ALA A 51 4.69 -10.55 31.60
CA ALA A 51 3.50 -10.59 30.77
C ALA A 51 3.83 -10.72 29.28
N LEU A 52 4.89 -10.05 28.82
CA LEU A 52 5.42 -10.17 27.45
C LEU A 52 5.93 -11.60 27.18
N VAL A 53 6.75 -12.15 28.07
CA VAL A 53 7.26 -13.52 27.94
C VAL A 53 6.13 -14.55 27.96
N GLU A 54 5.13 -14.38 28.84
CA GLU A 54 3.96 -15.25 28.87
C GLU A 54 3.16 -15.15 27.57
N ALA A 55 2.96 -13.94 27.03
CA ALA A 55 2.32 -13.75 25.73
C ALA A 55 3.13 -14.41 24.60
N GLU A 56 4.44 -14.21 24.53
CA GLU A 56 5.32 -14.85 23.54
C GLU A 56 5.26 -16.38 23.61
N LEU A 57 5.28 -16.96 24.81
CA LEU A 57 5.14 -18.41 25.00
C LEU A 57 3.76 -18.91 24.57
N THR A 58 2.69 -18.16 24.82
CA THR A 58 1.35 -18.54 24.33
C THR A 58 1.27 -18.50 22.81
N VAL A 59 1.85 -17.47 22.18
CA VAL A 59 1.94 -17.36 20.72
C VAL A 59 2.78 -18.51 20.14
N ALA A 60 3.93 -18.81 20.72
CA ALA A 60 4.79 -19.92 20.28
C ALA A 60 4.05 -21.28 20.35
N ARG A 61 3.32 -21.54 21.44
CA ARG A 61 2.50 -22.75 21.58
C ARG A 61 1.37 -22.81 20.56
N LEU A 62 0.73 -21.69 20.26
CA LEU A 62 -0.31 -21.62 19.21
C LEU A 62 0.29 -21.88 17.83
N LEU A 63 1.48 -21.33 17.56
CA LEU A 63 2.22 -21.56 16.32
C LEU A 63 2.63 -23.03 16.16
N GLU A 64 3.17 -23.66 17.20
CA GLU A 64 3.49 -25.09 17.18
C GLU A 64 2.26 -25.96 16.94
N LYS A 65 1.13 -25.68 17.61
CA LYS A 65 -0.14 -26.39 17.37
C LYS A 65 -0.67 -26.20 15.96
N SER A 66 -0.39 -25.07 15.32
CA SER A 66 -0.78 -24.81 13.93
C SER A 66 0.17 -25.45 12.91
N ARG A 67 1.39 -25.79 13.31
CA ARG A 67 2.40 -26.39 12.44
C ARG A 67 2.05 -27.86 12.20
N GLY A 68 1.48 -28.17 11.03
CA GLY A 68 1.25 -29.54 10.58
C GLY A 68 -0.22 -29.96 10.43
N THR A 69 -1.17 -29.10 10.76
CA THR A 69 -2.57 -29.29 10.32
C THR A 69 -2.76 -28.52 9.02
N GLU A 70 -3.08 -29.21 7.92
CA GLU A 70 -3.55 -28.53 6.71
C GLU A 70 -4.74 -27.65 7.10
N GLU A 71 -4.67 -26.36 6.78
CA GLU A 71 -5.75 -25.44 7.11
C GLU A 71 -7.02 -25.86 6.36
N SER A 72 -8.10 -26.06 7.10
CA SER A 72 -9.38 -26.40 6.49
C SER A 72 -9.82 -25.28 5.55
N ALA A 73 -10.37 -25.64 4.39
CA ALA A 73 -10.85 -24.67 3.39
C ALA A 73 -11.81 -23.61 3.99
N SER A 74 -12.63 -24.01 4.97
CA SER A 74 -13.50 -23.11 5.74
C SER A 74 -12.75 -22.00 6.50
N LYS A 75 -11.63 -22.33 7.15
CA LYS A 75 -10.79 -21.36 7.86
C LYS A 75 -10.11 -20.41 6.87
N ILE A 76 -9.66 -20.93 5.73
CA ILE A 76 -9.05 -20.10 4.67
C ILE A 76 -10.09 -19.11 4.13
N ILE A 77 -11.31 -19.57 3.81
CA ILE A 77 -12.39 -18.72 3.30
C ILE A 77 -12.73 -17.60 4.30
N THR A 78 -12.93 -17.93 5.57
CA THR A 78 -13.25 -16.93 6.60
C THR A 78 -12.17 -15.86 6.74
N ARG A 79 -10.89 -16.25 6.64
CA ARG A 79 -9.76 -15.33 6.70
C ARG A 79 -9.63 -14.46 5.45
N LEU A 80 -9.83 -15.02 4.26
CA LEU A 80 -9.82 -14.28 3.00
C LEU A 80 -10.89 -13.19 2.95
N LEU A 81 -12.07 -13.48 3.51
CA LEU A 81 -13.19 -12.55 3.59
C LEU A 81 -13.10 -11.60 4.79
N GLY A 82 -12.09 -11.76 5.65
CA GLY A 82 -11.87 -10.92 6.82
C GLY A 82 -11.41 -9.50 6.49
N ASP A 83 -11.57 -8.60 7.45
CA ASP A 83 -11.32 -7.16 7.25
C ASP A 83 -9.83 -6.80 7.26
N HIS A 84 -9.03 -7.55 8.02
CA HIS A 84 -7.61 -7.22 8.22
C HIS A 84 -6.72 -7.76 7.07
N PRO A 85 -5.85 -6.92 6.45
CA PRO A 85 -5.00 -7.35 5.34
C PRO A 85 -4.06 -8.50 5.70
N GLU A 86 -3.37 -8.43 6.84
CA GLU A 86 -2.44 -9.50 7.27
C GLU A 86 -3.12 -10.86 7.44
N VAL A 87 -4.39 -10.90 7.82
CA VAL A 87 -5.15 -12.15 7.97
C VAL A 87 -5.43 -12.77 6.59
N ARG A 88 -5.74 -11.93 5.60
CA ARG A 88 -5.91 -12.36 4.20
C ARG A 88 -4.59 -12.83 3.61
N LEU A 89 -3.50 -12.11 3.88
CA LEU A 89 -2.16 -12.47 3.44
C LEU A 89 -1.74 -13.82 4.02
N LEU A 90 -2.00 -14.07 5.30
CA LEU A 90 -1.76 -15.36 5.94
C LEU A 90 -2.55 -16.48 5.27
N ALA A 91 -3.83 -16.25 4.95
CA ALA A 91 -4.65 -17.22 4.23
C ALA A 91 -4.11 -17.51 2.82
N LEU A 92 -3.64 -16.50 2.08
CA LEU A 92 -3.00 -16.69 0.78
C LEU A 92 -1.68 -17.45 0.90
N ARG A 93 -0.87 -17.18 1.93
CA ARG A 93 0.37 -17.93 2.22
C ARG A 93 0.08 -19.39 2.54
N ALA A 94 -1.00 -19.68 3.27
CA ALA A 94 -1.42 -21.04 3.60
C ALA A 94 -1.80 -21.87 2.35
N LEU A 95 -2.26 -21.23 1.28
CA LEU A 95 -2.51 -21.91 0.00
C LEU A 95 -1.22 -22.38 -0.69
N GLY A 96 -0.07 -21.79 -0.36
CA GLY A 96 1.24 -22.27 -0.79
C GLY A 96 1.42 -22.35 -2.32
N GLY A 97 0.72 -21.50 -3.09
CA GLY A 97 0.78 -21.54 -4.55
C GLY A 97 0.02 -22.69 -5.20
N LYS A 98 -0.65 -23.55 -4.42
CA LYS A 98 -1.48 -24.65 -4.94
C LYS A 98 -2.73 -24.09 -5.63
N THR A 99 -3.25 -24.81 -6.63
CA THR A 99 -4.50 -24.44 -7.29
C THR A 99 -5.67 -24.55 -6.29
N PRO A 100 -6.39 -23.46 -6.00
CA PRO A 100 -7.43 -23.48 -4.99
C PRO A 100 -8.68 -24.25 -5.45
N GLU A 101 -9.30 -24.93 -4.49
CA GLU A 101 -10.65 -25.49 -4.61
C GLU A 101 -11.67 -24.42 -4.99
N ALA A 102 -12.82 -24.83 -5.54
CA ALA A 102 -13.83 -23.90 -6.06
C ALA A 102 -14.31 -22.88 -5.02
N GLY A 103 -14.57 -23.31 -3.78
CA GLY A 103 -15.03 -22.43 -2.70
C GLY A 103 -13.97 -21.41 -2.28
N VAL A 104 -12.71 -21.84 -2.17
CA VAL A 104 -11.58 -20.95 -1.87
C VAL A 104 -11.36 -19.95 -3.01
N PHE A 105 -11.42 -20.40 -4.26
CA PHE A 105 -11.28 -19.52 -5.42
C PHE A 105 -12.40 -18.46 -5.48
N ALA A 106 -13.64 -18.83 -5.16
CA ALA A 106 -14.74 -17.87 -5.07
C ALA A 106 -14.47 -16.81 -3.98
N ALA A 107 -13.93 -17.22 -2.82
CA ALA A 107 -13.53 -16.29 -1.77
C ALA A 107 -12.38 -15.37 -2.18
N ILE A 108 -11.39 -15.88 -2.94
CA ILE A 108 -10.32 -15.06 -3.53
C ILE A 108 -10.89 -14.00 -4.46
N LEU A 109 -11.79 -14.39 -5.38
CA LEU A 109 -12.42 -13.43 -6.29
C LEU A 109 -13.18 -12.36 -5.54
N GLU A 110 -13.94 -12.74 -4.52
CA GLU A 110 -14.73 -11.80 -3.73
C GLU A 110 -13.84 -10.86 -2.91
N MET A 111 -12.74 -11.38 -2.36
CA MET A 111 -11.72 -10.59 -1.70
C MET A 111 -11.14 -9.52 -2.65
N VAL A 112 -10.70 -9.91 -3.85
CA VAL A 112 -10.11 -8.99 -4.84
C VAL A 112 -11.11 -7.91 -5.29
N ARG A 113 -12.41 -8.25 -5.37
CA ARG A 113 -13.45 -7.29 -5.75
C ARG A 113 -13.72 -6.27 -4.65
N ARG A 114 -13.67 -6.68 -3.38
CA ARG A 114 -14.09 -5.85 -2.24
C ARG A 114 -12.94 -5.08 -1.59
N ARG A 115 -11.72 -5.60 -1.65
CA ARG A 115 -10.58 -5.12 -0.86
C ARG A 115 -9.41 -4.78 -1.75
N GLU A 116 -8.54 -3.91 -1.24
CA GLU A 116 -7.26 -3.62 -1.87
C GLU A 116 -6.33 -4.84 -1.77
N VAL A 117 -5.54 -5.01 -2.83
CA VAL A 117 -4.56 -6.08 -2.98
C VAL A 117 -3.20 -5.41 -3.02
N ASP A 118 -2.41 -5.64 -1.98
CA ASP A 118 -1.03 -5.15 -1.92
C ASP A 118 -0.09 -5.98 -2.82
N ASP A 119 1.17 -5.56 -2.89
CA ASP A 119 2.18 -6.19 -3.73
C ASP A 119 2.47 -7.65 -3.32
N GLU A 120 2.41 -7.97 -2.03
CA GLU A 120 2.66 -9.33 -1.53
C GLU A 120 1.49 -10.25 -1.84
N MET A 121 0.26 -9.82 -1.56
CA MET A 121 -0.96 -10.54 -1.90
C MET A 121 -1.02 -10.78 -3.41
N LEU A 122 -0.74 -9.75 -4.23
CA LEU A 122 -0.71 -9.92 -5.67
C LEU A 122 0.32 -10.96 -6.08
N SER A 123 1.53 -10.91 -5.52
CA SER A 123 2.56 -11.90 -5.84
C SER A 123 2.05 -13.31 -5.60
N LEU A 124 1.39 -13.56 -4.46
CA LEU A 124 0.83 -14.85 -4.10
C LEU A 124 -0.34 -15.26 -5.01
N LEU A 125 -1.18 -14.31 -5.40
CA LEU A 125 -2.31 -14.55 -6.31
C LEU A 125 -1.85 -14.91 -7.72
N LEU A 126 -0.69 -14.44 -8.18
CA LEU A 126 -0.20 -14.70 -9.54
C LEU A 126 0.63 -16.00 -9.65
N MET A 127 0.96 -16.67 -8.54
CA MET A 127 1.76 -17.92 -8.55
C MET A 127 0.99 -19.16 -9.04
N PRO A 128 -0.25 -19.44 -8.57
CA PRO A 128 -0.93 -20.68 -8.93
C PRO A 128 -1.28 -20.74 -10.41
N ASP A 129 -1.27 -21.95 -10.97
CA ASP A 129 -1.92 -22.21 -12.25
C ASP A 129 -3.41 -22.48 -12.01
N TYR A 130 -4.25 -21.49 -12.31
CA TYR A 130 -5.70 -21.59 -12.13
C TYR A 130 -6.40 -22.27 -13.32
N GLY A 131 -5.69 -22.56 -14.40
CA GLY A 131 -6.30 -22.89 -15.69
C GLY A 131 -6.98 -21.68 -16.35
N PRO A 132 -7.42 -21.80 -17.60
CA PRO A 132 -7.78 -20.66 -18.45
C PRO A 132 -9.00 -19.89 -17.95
N LYS A 133 -10.06 -20.58 -17.52
CA LYS A 133 -11.32 -19.95 -17.08
C LYS A 133 -11.12 -19.12 -15.81
N LYS A 134 -10.61 -19.74 -14.75
CA LYS A 134 -10.34 -19.07 -13.47
C LYS A 134 -9.30 -17.95 -13.63
N SER A 135 -8.26 -18.15 -14.45
CA SER A 135 -7.27 -17.09 -14.72
C SER A 135 -7.92 -15.86 -15.35
N ARG A 136 -8.83 -16.03 -16.32
CA ARG A 136 -9.57 -14.90 -16.92
C ARG A 136 -10.46 -14.18 -15.90
N GLU A 137 -11.17 -14.91 -15.05
CA GLU A 137 -12.03 -14.33 -14.02
C GLU A 137 -11.22 -13.50 -13.00
N LEU A 138 -10.10 -14.04 -12.52
CA LEU A 138 -9.20 -13.35 -11.60
C LEU A 138 -8.54 -12.14 -12.28
N ALA A 139 -8.10 -12.29 -13.53
CA ALA A 139 -7.53 -11.23 -14.33
C ALA A 139 -8.49 -10.06 -14.53
N ALA A 140 -9.76 -10.33 -14.83
CA ALA A 140 -10.79 -9.31 -14.96
C ALA A 140 -11.02 -8.55 -13.63
N ALA A 141 -11.05 -9.28 -12.51
CA ALA A 141 -11.20 -8.70 -11.18
C ALA A 141 -10.00 -7.78 -10.84
N LEU A 142 -8.77 -8.26 -11.04
CA LEU A 142 -7.55 -7.47 -10.80
C LEU A 142 -7.44 -6.26 -11.73
N ALA A 143 -7.74 -6.42 -13.02
CA ALA A 143 -7.69 -5.33 -14.00
C ALA A 143 -8.68 -4.20 -13.66
N SER A 144 -9.83 -4.52 -13.06
CA SER A 144 -10.79 -3.51 -12.57
C SER A 144 -10.23 -2.60 -11.48
N ARG A 145 -9.24 -3.09 -10.72
CA ARG A 145 -8.56 -2.38 -9.65
C ARG A 145 -7.23 -1.77 -10.08
N SER A 146 -6.80 -2.03 -11.32
CA SER A 146 -5.49 -1.58 -11.81
C SER A 146 -5.20 -0.09 -11.64
N PRO A 147 -6.14 0.87 -11.74
CA PRO A 147 -5.82 2.28 -11.57
C PRO A 147 -5.33 2.66 -10.16
N SER A 148 -5.67 1.86 -9.14
CA SER A 148 -5.26 2.06 -7.75
C SER A 148 -4.08 1.18 -7.32
N MET A 149 -3.53 0.35 -8.23
CA MET A 149 -2.40 -0.51 -7.91
C MET A 149 -1.08 0.29 -7.92
N THR A 150 -0.06 -0.26 -7.26
CA THR A 150 1.30 0.26 -7.40
C THR A 150 1.83 -0.03 -8.82
N GLU A 151 2.82 0.74 -9.28
CA GLU A 151 3.49 0.49 -10.56
C GLU A 151 4.06 -0.94 -10.64
N LYS A 152 4.70 -1.42 -9.56
CA LYS A 152 5.28 -2.77 -9.49
C LYS A 152 4.20 -3.84 -9.69
N SER A 153 3.08 -3.68 -9.01
CA SER A 153 1.94 -4.59 -9.07
C SER A 153 1.28 -4.59 -10.45
N ALA A 154 1.02 -3.42 -11.03
CA ALA A 154 0.43 -3.31 -12.36
C ALA A 154 1.33 -3.94 -13.45
N LEU A 155 2.65 -3.76 -13.38
CA LEU A 155 3.60 -4.39 -14.30
C LEU A 155 3.68 -5.91 -14.12
N ALA A 156 3.53 -6.42 -12.89
CA ALA A 156 3.42 -7.86 -12.65
C ALA A 156 2.14 -8.43 -13.27
N LEU A 157 1.01 -7.71 -13.11
CA LEU A 157 -0.26 -8.08 -13.73
C LEU A 157 -0.15 -8.11 -15.26
N ILE A 158 0.41 -7.08 -15.91
CA ILE A 158 0.57 -7.05 -17.39
C ILE A 158 1.39 -8.26 -17.88
N ARG A 159 2.49 -8.59 -17.20
CA ARG A 159 3.32 -9.76 -17.55
C ARG A 159 2.56 -11.07 -17.41
N TRP A 160 1.71 -11.18 -16.39
CA TRP A 160 0.87 -12.36 -16.21
C TRP A 160 -0.26 -12.43 -17.28
N LEU A 161 -0.89 -11.30 -17.60
CA LEU A 161 -1.90 -11.18 -18.66
C LEU A 161 -1.37 -11.59 -20.03
N ALA A 162 -0.06 -11.48 -20.28
CA ALA A 162 0.53 -11.89 -21.55
C ALA A 162 0.27 -13.37 -21.90
N ARG A 163 -0.01 -14.20 -20.90
CA ARG A 163 -0.33 -15.63 -21.03
C ARG A 163 -1.82 -15.90 -21.29
N ILE A 164 -2.67 -14.89 -21.17
CA ILE A 164 -4.12 -15.01 -21.26
C ILE A 164 -4.61 -14.54 -22.63
N PRO A 165 -5.36 -15.35 -23.39
CA PRO A 165 -5.98 -14.92 -24.64
C PRO A 165 -7.09 -13.89 -24.37
N GLU A 166 -7.40 -13.04 -25.35
CA GLU A 166 -8.48 -12.03 -25.26
C GLU A 166 -8.30 -11.00 -24.11
N LYS A 167 -7.05 -10.72 -23.73
CA LYS A 167 -6.67 -9.77 -22.66
C LYS A 167 -6.99 -8.30 -22.93
N THR A 168 -7.55 -7.94 -24.09
CA THR A 168 -7.79 -6.53 -24.52
C THR A 168 -8.67 -5.76 -23.56
N SER A 169 -9.76 -6.39 -23.10
CA SER A 169 -10.70 -5.79 -22.14
C SER A 169 -10.08 -5.55 -20.75
N MET A 170 -9.02 -6.28 -20.42
CA MET A 170 -8.27 -6.14 -19.17
C MET A 170 -7.20 -5.06 -19.32
N LEU A 171 -6.47 -5.07 -20.45
CA LEU A 171 -5.50 -4.04 -20.78
C LEU A 171 -6.15 -2.65 -20.89
N SER A 172 -7.38 -2.56 -21.42
CA SER A 172 -8.09 -1.28 -21.54
C SER A 172 -8.30 -0.61 -20.19
N ARG A 173 -8.57 -1.39 -19.13
CA ARG A 173 -8.68 -0.89 -17.75
C ARG A 173 -7.34 -0.42 -17.21
N ILE A 174 -6.26 -1.14 -17.52
CA ILE A 174 -4.89 -0.78 -17.12
C ILE A 174 -4.43 0.51 -17.78
N LEU A 175 -4.93 0.85 -18.97
CA LEU A 175 -4.64 2.14 -19.62
C LEU A 175 -5.16 3.36 -18.84
N TYR A 176 -5.95 3.17 -17.77
CA TYR A 176 -6.34 4.24 -16.84
C TYR A 176 -5.33 4.49 -15.70
N HIS A 177 -4.23 3.74 -15.66
CA HIS A 177 -3.20 3.92 -14.67
C HIS A 177 -2.46 5.27 -14.81
N SER A 178 -1.99 5.83 -13.70
CA SER A 178 -1.28 7.12 -13.67
C SER A 178 0.15 7.04 -14.21
N SER A 179 0.90 5.99 -13.82
CA SER A 179 2.29 5.77 -14.22
C SER A 179 2.48 5.59 -15.73
N PRO A 180 3.37 6.39 -16.37
CA PRO A 180 3.66 6.28 -17.79
C PRO A 180 4.32 4.94 -18.18
N ARG A 181 5.06 4.31 -17.25
CA ARG A 181 5.69 3.00 -17.49
C ARG A 181 4.68 1.88 -17.62
N VAL A 182 3.65 1.91 -16.78
CA VAL A 182 2.54 0.95 -16.84
C VAL A 182 1.77 1.11 -18.14
N LEU A 183 1.46 2.35 -18.53
CA LEU A 183 0.81 2.66 -19.80
C LEU A 183 1.63 2.16 -21.00
N ALA A 184 2.93 2.46 -21.03
CA ALA A 184 3.84 2.00 -22.06
C ALA A 184 3.85 0.47 -22.19
N SER A 185 3.90 -0.24 -21.05
CA SER A 185 3.91 -1.71 -21.00
C SER A 185 2.56 -2.31 -21.45
N ALA A 186 1.45 -1.67 -21.07
CA ALA A 186 0.11 -2.08 -21.51
C ALA A 186 -0.08 -1.88 -23.02
N LEU A 187 0.37 -0.74 -23.56
CA LEU A 187 0.36 -0.46 -25.01
C LEU A 187 1.28 -1.42 -25.78
N ALA A 188 2.47 -1.73 -25.27
CA ALA A 188 3.37 -2.70 -25.89
C ALA A 188 2.79 -4.13 -25.91
N SER A 189 1.93 -4.45 -24.93
CA SER A 189 1.24 -5.74 -24.84
C SER A 189 -0.08 -5.79 -25.61
N TRP A 190 -0.46 -4.67 -26.25
CA TRP A 190 -1.72 -4.51 -26.99
C TRP A 190 -1.66 -5.27 -28.32
N PRO A 191 -2.78 -5.87 -28.78
CA PRO A 191 -2.79 -6.53 -30.08
C PRO A 191 -2.58 -5.54 -31.23
N SER A 192 -1.70 -5.92 -32.16
CA SER A 192 -1.46 -5.17 -33.40
C SER A 192 -2.77 -4.99 -34.18
N ARG A 193 -2.99 -3.80 -34.73
CA ARG A 193 -4.19 -3.38 -35.53
C ARG A 193 -5.47 -3.07 -34.76
N ALA A 194 -5.55 -3.31 -33.45
CA ALA A 194 -6.69 -2.86 -32.66
C ALA A 194 -6.35 -1.56 -31.92
N LEU A 195 -7.28 -0.61 -31.92
CA LEU A 195 -7.12 0.61 -31.13
C LEU A 195 -7.79 0.50 -29.76
N PRO A 196 -7.23 1.15 -28.73
CA PRO A 196 -7.97 1.44 -27.51
C PRO A 196 -9.22 2.26 -27.80
N ASP A 197 -10.15 2.25 -26.84
CA ASP A 197 -11.35 3.09 -26.88
C ASP A 197 -10.99 4.57 -27.12
N GLU A 198 -11.88 5.28 -27.81
CA GLU A 198 -11.64 6.64 -28.31
C GLU A 198 -11.31 7.61 -27.17
N LEU A 199 -12.04 7.53 -26.05
CA LEU A 199 -11.77 8.34 -24.86
C LEU A 199 -10.40 8.06 -24.25
N VAL A 200 -9.98 6.80 -24.25
CA VAL A 200 -8.64 6.39 -23.78
C VAL A 200 -7.59 6.96 -24.72
N LEU A 201 -7.81 6.87 -26.04
CA LEU A 201 -6.88 7.36 -27.05
C LEU A 201 -6.71 8.88 -26.98
N ILE A 202 -7.80 9.64 -26.85
CA ILE A 202 -7.78 11.09 -26.66
C ILE A 202 -6.95 11.44 -25.42
N ARG A 203 -7.19 10.74 -24.30
CA ARG A 203 -6.45 10.98 -23.05
C ARG A 203 -4.96 10.67 -23.21
N LEU A 204 -4.60 9.57 -23.85
CA LEU A 204 -3.19 9.18 -24.05
C LEU A 204 -2.47 10.15 -25.00
N LEU A 205 -3.13 10.64 -26.05
CA LEU A 205 -2.56 11.65 -26.97
C LEU A 205 -2.40 13.03 -26.35
N LYS A 206 -3.15 13.33 -25.29
CA LYS A 206 -2.98 14.57 -24.50
C LYS A 206 -1.77 14.52 -23.57
N ARG A 207 -1.17 13.36 -23.34
CA ARG A 207 0.06 13.25 -22.55
C ARG A 207 1.26 13.66 -23.40
N ASP A 208 2.30 14.14 -22.74
CA ASP A 208 3.57 14.57 -23.38
C ASP A 208 4.74 13.62 -23.06
N GLU A 209 4.50 12.57 -22.28
CA GLU A 209 5.56 11.62 -21.94
C GLU A 209 5.93 10.75 -23.15
N GLU A 210 7.19 10.81 -23.58
CA GLU A 210 7.72 9.99 -24.68
C GLU A 210 7.45 8.50 -24.48
N ALA A 211 7.59 8.01 -23.24
CA ALA A 211 7.37 6.62 -22.88
C ALA A 211 5.96 6.12 -23.23
N VAL A 212 4.95 7.00 -23.22
CA VAL A 212 3.56 6.66 -23.56
C VAL A 212 3.30 6.91 -25.04
N LEU A 213 3.76 8.05 -25.56
CA LEU A 213 3.48 8.47 -26.93
C LEU A 213 4.13 7.57 -27.97
N VAL A 214 5.37 7.10 -27.77
CA VAL A 214 6.06 6.26 -28.77
C VAL A 214 5.34 4.92 -28.98
N PRO A 215 5.01 4.12 -27.93
CA PRO A 215 4.20 2.92 -28.10
C PRO A 215 2.82 3.20 -28.71
N LEU A 216 2.18 4.31 -28.35
CA LEU A 216 0.90 4.69 -28.90
C LEU A 216 0.96 4.99 -30.40
N LEU A 217 1.95 5.77 -30.84
CA LEU A 217 2.16 6.10 -32.25
C LEU A 217 2.50 4.85 -33.07
N ARG A 218 3.24 3.90 -32.50
CA ARG A 218 3.48 2.59 -33.14
C ARG A 218 2.18 1.83 -33.38
N LEU A 219 1.28 1.80 -32.40
CA LEU A 219 -0.03 1.18 -32.57
C LEU A 219 -0.85 1.90 -33.65
N LEU A 220 -0.91 3.23 -33.60
CA LEU A 220 -1.63 4.05 -34.58
C LEU A 220 -1.09 3.91 -36.00
N LYS A 221 0.20 3.69 -36.18
CA LYS A 221 0.77 3.41 -37.50
C LYS A 221 0.28 2.09 -38.10
N THR A 222 -0.03 1.11 -37.25
CA THR A 222 -0.46 -0.23 -37.69
C THR A 222 -1.97 -0.37 -37.80
N ALA A 223 -2.73 0.59 -37.28
CA ALA A 223 -4.19 0.59 -37.26
C ALA A 223 -4.74 1.74 -38.11
N ASP A 224 -6.03 1.71 -38.40
CA ASP A 224 -6.68 2.81 -39.12
C ASP A 224 -6.79 4.04 -38.22
N LEU A 225 -6.21 5.15 -38.67
CA LEU A 225 -6.13 6.35 -37.85
C LEU A 225 -7.51 7.04 -37.76
N PRO A 226 -7.99 7.37 -36.55
CA PRO A 226 -9.19 8.19 -36.40
C PRO A 226 -9.00 9.58 -37.02
N SER A 227 -10.03 10.09 -37.71
CA SER A 227 -9.96 11.39 -38.42
C SER A 227 -9.61 12.56 -37.51
N TRP A 228 -10.07 12.55 -36.26
CA TRP A 228 -9.79 13.59 -35.26
C TRP A 228 -8.35 13.58 -34.75
N ALA A 229 -7.62 12.47 -34.88
CA ALA A 229 -6.27 12.34 -34.33
C ALA A 229 -5.21 13.05 -35.19
N GLY A 230 -5.51 13.27 -36.48
CA GLY A 230 -4.61 13.87 -37.47
C GLY A 230 -3.98 15.19 -37.00
N PRO A 231 -4.77 16.22 -36.64
CA PRO A 231 -4.24 17.52 -36.21
C PRO A 231 -3.30 17.41 -34.99
N ARG A 232 -3.63 16.56 -34.02
CA ARG A 232 -2.78 16.36 -32.83
C ARG A 232 -1.47 15.66 -33.19
N ILE A 233 -1.49 14.69 -34.09
CA ILE A 233 -0.29 13.98 -34.55
C ILE A 233 0.60 14.91 -35.38
N ALA A 234 0.03 15.76 -36.24
CA ALA A 234 0.77 16.79 -36.95
C ALA A 234 1.47 17.76 -35.98
N ALA A 235 0.74 18.24 -34.95
CA ALA A 235 1.33 19.08 -33.91
C ALA A 235 2.47 18.38 -33.13
N LEU A 236 2.33 17.07 -32.85
CA LEU A 236 3.39 16.27 -32.23
C LEU A 236 4.62 16.12 -33.13
N ALA A 237 4.43 16.00 -34.46
CA ALA A 237 5.52 15.88 -35.42
C ALA A 237 6.39 17.15 -35.49
N GLU A 238 5.76 18.32 -35.39
CA GLU A 238 6.45 19.61 -35.51
C GLU A 238 7.08 20.08 -34.20
N ARG A 239 6.31 20.03 -33.09
CA ARG A 239 6.60 20.84 -31.88
C ARG A 239 7.05 20.02 -30.67
N HIS A 240 7.01 18.69 -30.73
CA HIS A 240 7.33 17.88 -29.54
C HIS A 240 8.83 17.91 -29.21
N THR A 241 9.15 17.95 -27.91
CA THR A 241 10.54 18.05 -27.41
C THR A 241 11.38 16.81 -27.74
N SER A 242 10.80 15.62 -27.59
CA SER A 242 11.45 14.36 -27.96
C SER A 242 11.54 14.17 -29.47
N ALA A 243 12.76 13.93 -29.97
CA ALA A 243 13.01 13.59 -31.37
C ALA A 243 12.33 12.27 -31.79
N ALA A 244 12.26 11.27 -30.90
CA ALA A 244 11.64 9.98 -31.21
C ALA A 244 10.15 10.15 -31.51
N VAL A 245 9.43 10.93 -30.69
CA VAL A 245 8.01 11.24 -30.91
C VAL A 245 7.82 11.96 -32.24
N ARG A 246 8.66 12.96 -32.57
CA ARG A 246 8.59 13.67 -33.85
C ARG A 246 8.78 12.75 -35.05
N VAL A 247 9.75 11.84 -34.98
CA VAL A 247 10.02 10.87 -36.06
C VAL A 247 8.84 9.92 -36.26
N TRP A 248 8.29 9.37 -35.19
CA TRP A 248 7.14 8.46 -35.27
C TRP A 248 5.87 9.17 -35.75
N ALA A 249 5.56 10.34 -35.20
CA ALA A 249 4.41 11.14 -35.62
C ALA A 249 4.55 11.58 -37.09
N GLY A 250 5.72 12.10 -37.48
CA GLY A 250 6.00 12.49 -38.86
C GLY A 250 5.93 11.32 -39.84
N SER A 251 6.31 10.10 -39.42
CA SER A 251 6.10 8.90 -40.25
C SER A 251 4.63 8.63 -40.53
N ILE A 252 3.74 8.87 -39.57
CA ILE A 252 2.29 8.65 -39.72
C ILE A 252 1.70 9.73 -40.61
N VAL A 253 2.08 10.99 -40.40
CA VAL A 253 1.62 12.13 -41.20
C VAL A 253 1.97 11.93 -42.68
N ARG A 254 3.21 11.52 -42.97
CA ARG A 254 3.66 11.23 -44.34
C ARG A 254 2.97 10.02 -44.97
N SER A 255 2.68 8.97 -44.19
CA SER A 255 2.01 7.78 -44.74
C SER A 255 0.51 7.96 -44.93
N GLY A 256 -0.12 8.79 -44.09
CA GLY A 256 -1.56 9.03 -44.11
C GLY A 256 -2.02 10.22 -44.93
N ASN A 257 -1.10 10.95 -45.60
CA ASN A 257 -1.37 12.22 -46.28
C ASN A 257 -2.17 13.19 -45.40
N LEU A 258 -1.77 13.33 -44.13
CA LEU A 258 -2.45 14.20 -43.15
C LEU A 258 -1.93 15.65 -43.19
N LEU A 259 -1.40 16.06 -44.35
CA LEU A 259 -0.93 17.41 -44.67
C LEU A 259 -1.68 17.91 -45.90
#